data_AF-J3NQL6-F1
#
_entry.id   AF-J3NQL6-F1
#
_cell.length_a   1.000
_cell.length_b   1.000
_cell.length_c   1.000
_cell.angle_alpha   90.00
_cell.angle_beta   90.00
_cell.angle_gamma   90.00
#
_symmetry.space_group_name_H-M   'P 1'
#
loop_
_entity.id
_entity.type
_entity.pdbx_description
1 polymer ?
#
loop_
_entity_poly.entity_id
_entity_poly.type
_entity_poly.pdbx_seq_one_letter_code
_entity_poly.pdbx_strand_id
1 'polypeptide(L)' 'MTATLQQPPRKTAIIQARYMDQMELELFLLGLFGPGKCDVTWTRGFYQCVLPRGLRRPELERLAAKIGMERYKIVR' A
#
# COMPACT_ATOMS: atom_id res chain seq x y z
N MET A 1 33.52 5.57 -5.21
CA MET A 1 32.44 6.54 -4.93
C MET A 1 31.11 5.82 -5.11
N THR A 2 30.71 4.99 -4.15
CA THR A 2 29.44 4.28 -4.16
C THR A 2 28.46 5.10 -3.35
N ALA A 3 27.62 5.89 -4.04
CA ALA A 3 26.49 6.54 -3.40
C ALA A 3 25.62 5.45 -2.79
N THR A 4 25.61 5.35 -1.46
CA THR A 4 24.64 4.56 -0.72
C THR A 4 23.29 5.14 -1.08
N LEU A 5 22.57 4.50 -2.01
CA LEU A 5 21.17 4.79 -2.30
C LEU A 5 20.40 4.48 -1.03
N GLN A 6 20.33 5.47 -0.15
CA GLN A 6 19.53 5.48 1.05
C GLN A 6 18.09 5.31 0.57
N GLN A 7 17.61 4.07 0.57
CA GLN A 7 16.23 3.78 0.19
C GLN A 7 15.35 4.69 1.05
N PRO A 8 14.45 5.49 0.46
CA PRO A 8 13.60 6.37 1.24
C PRO A 8 12.85 5.53 2.28
N PRO A 9 12.61 6.05 3.49
CA PRO A 9 12.02 5.27 4.58
C PRO A 9 10.69 4.67 4.11
N ARG A 10 10.68 3.36 3.88
CA ARG A 10 9.48 2.64 3.47
C ARG A 10 8.62 2.42 4.70
N LYS A 11 7.31 2.66 4.57
CA LYS A 11 6.32 2.46 5.62
C LYS A 11 5.49 1.24 5.29
N THR A 12 5.26 0.40 6.29
CA THR A 12 4.38 -0.75 6.14
C THR A 12 2.96 -0.33 6.49
N ALA A 13 2.04 -0.44 5.54
CA ALA A 13 0.62 -0.26 5.74
C ALA A 13 -0.07 -1.61 5.77
N ILE A 14 -0.92 -1.84 6.76
CA ILE A 14 -1.80 -2.99 6.84
C ILE A 14 -3.20 -2.54 6.40
N ILE A 15 -3.73 -3.21 5.39
CA ILE A 15 -5.04 -2.96 4.80
C ILE A 15 -5.88 -4.22 4.95
N GLN A 16 -6.91 -4.17 5.79
CA GLN A 16 -7.91 -5.24 5.85
C GLN A 16 -8.89 -5.00 4.71
N ALA A 17 -8.89 -5.91 3.75
CA ALA A 17 -9.77 -5.93 2.59
C ALA A 17 -9.95 -7.38 2.13
N ARG A 18 -10.87 -7.64 1.19
CA ARG A 18 -11.14 -9.01 0.73
C ARG A 18 -10.04 -9.47 -0.23
N TYR A 19 -9.86 -10.78 -0.34
CA TYR A 19 -8.88 -11.35 -1.28
C TYR A 19 -9.14 -10.94 -2.74
N MET A 20 -10.41 -10.77 -3.12
CA MET A 20 -10.78 -10.32 -4.47
C MET A 20 -10.36 -8.88 -4.79
N ASP A 21 -10.06 -8.07 -3.76
CA ASP A 21 -9.66 -6.68 -3.91
C ASP A 21 -8.16 -6.52 -4.25
N GLN A 22 -7.39 -7.61 -4.31
CA GLN A 22 -5.94 -7.55 -4.52
C GLN A 22 -5.58 -6.78 -5.79
N MET A 23 -6.23 -7.11 -6.91
CA MET A 23 -5.93 -6.50 -8.19
C MET A 23 -6.20 -4.99 -8.19
N GLU A 24 -7.36 -4.56 -7.68
CA GLU A 24 -7.70 -3.14 -7.58
C GLU A 24 -6.74 -2.40 -6.63
N LEU A 25 -6.33 -3.03 -5.53
CA LEU A 25 -5.35 -2.48 -4.60
C LEU A 25 -3.98 -2.30 -5.26
N GLU A 26 -3.47 -3.32 -5.95
CA GLU A 26 -2.20 -3.27 -6.66
C GLU A 26 -2.22 -2.22 -7.76
N LEU A 27 -3.29 -2.16 -8.57
CA LEU A 27 -3.48 -1.15 -9.61
C LEU A 27 -3.54 0.27 -9.03
N PHE A 28 -4.24 0.45 -7.92
CA PHE A 28 -4.32 1.75 -7.24
C PHE A 28 -2.94 2.19 -6.73
N LEU A 29 -2.21 1.30 -6.06
CA LEU A 29 -0.87 1.60 -5.53
C LEU A 29 0.15 1.83 -6.65
N LEU A 30 0.04 1.08 -7.75
CA LEU A 30 0.84 1.27 -8.96
C LEU A 30 0.57 2.65 -9.57
N GLY A 31 -0.70 3.06 -9.69
CA GLY A 31 -1.06 4.37 -10.21
C GLY A 31 -0.65 5.53 -9.30
N LEU A 32 -0.63 5.31 -7.98
CA LEU A 32 -0.33 6.35 -6.99
C LEU A 32 1.19 6.59 -6.82
N PHE A 33 1.98 5.53 -6.84
CA PHE A 33 3.41 5.58 -6.52
C PHE A 33 4.33 5.20 -7.69
N GLY A 34 3.81 4.52 -8.71
CA GLY A 34 4.57 4.01 -9.84
C GLY A 34 5.12 2.59 -9.63
N PRO A 35 5.63 1.97 -10.71
CA PRO A 35 6.15 0.61 -10.67
C PRO A 35 7.41 0.48 -9.79
N GLY A 36 7.52 -0.64 -9.07
CA GLY A 36 8.68 -0.98 -8.24
C GLY A 36 8.84 -0.12 -6.97
N LYS A 37 7.82 0.68 -6.62
CA LYS A 37 7.80 1.51 -5.41
C LYS A 37 6.97 0.92 -4.28
N CYS A 38 6.10 -0.04 -4.60
CA CYS A 38 5.18 -0.67 -3.67
C CYS A 38 5.34 -2.18 -3.74
N ASP A 39 5.31 -2.83 -2.58
CA ASP A 39 5.17 -4.28 -2.47
C ASP A 39 3.86 -4.58 -1.75
N VAL A 40 3.08 -5.53 -2.27
CA VAL A 40 1.82 -5.97 -1.66
C VAL A 40 1.94 -7.44 -1.33
N THR A 41 1.68 -7.80 -0.08
CA THR A 41 1.72 -9.19 0.38
C THR A 41 0.44 -9.50 1.13
N TRP A 42 -0.31 -10.50 0.67
CA TRP A 42 -1.46 -10.99 1.42
C TRP A 42 -1.02 -11.85 2.60
N THR A 43 -1.58 -11.62 3.78
CA THR A 43 -1.32 -12.40 4.98
C THR A 43 -2.60 -12.53 5.79
N ARG A 44 -3.12 -13.75 5.93
CA ARG A 44 -4.20 -14.12 6.88
C ARG A 44 -5.36 -13.11 6.99
N GLY A 45 -5.93 -12.67 5.86
CA GLY A 45 -7.10 -11.78 5.85
C GLY A 45 -6.79 -10.29 5.75
N PHE A 46 -5.52 -9.91 5.56
CA PHE A 46 -5.12 -8.52 5.31
C PHE A 46 -3.97 -8.43 4.31
N TYR A 47 -3.85 -7.29 3.66
CA TYR A 47 -2.70 -6.93 2.83
C TYR A 47 -1.69 -6.14 3.65
N GLN A 48 -0.46 -6.63 3.65
CA GLN A 48 0.70 -5.88 4.09
C GLN A 48 1.32 -5.20 2.88
N CYS A 49 1.20 -3.88 2.82
CA CYS A 49 1.70 -3.05 1.73
C CYS A 49 2.92 -2.27 2.20
N VAL A 50 4.07 -2.46 1.56
CA VAL A 50 5.26 -1.64 1.79
C VAL A 50 5.21 -0.47 0.83
N LEU A 51 5.07 0.74 1.35
CA LEU A 51 4.85 1.97 0.59
C LEU A 51 5.98 2.97 0.83
N PRO A 52 6.32 3.84 -0.13
CA PRO A 52 7.34 4.87 0.07
C PRO A 52 6.86 5.97 1.03
N ARG A 53 5.54 6.12 1.21
CA ARG A 53 4.91 6.95 2.24
C ARG A 53 3.55 6.37 2.61
N GLY A 54 3.01 6.80 3.75
CA GLY A 54 1.63 6.50 4.11
C GLY A 54 0.62 7.10 3.12
N LEU A 55 -0.54 6.46 3.02
CA LEU A 55 -1.67 6.99 2.27
C LEU A 55 -2.24 8.19 3.02
N ARG A 56 -2.50 9.26 2.29
CA ARG A 56 -3.19 10.46 2.79
C ARG A 56 -4.69 10.18 2.83
N ARG A 57 -5.41 10.96 3.64
CA ARG A 57 -6.87 10.88 3.78
C ARG A 57 -7.65 10.82 2.44
N PRO A 58 -7.41 11.69 1.44
CA PRO A 58 -8.11 11.61 0.15
C PRO A 58 -7.72 10.38 -0.70
N GLU A 59 -6.56 9.76 -0.44
CA GLU A 59 -6.14 8.53 -1.11
C GLU A 59 -6.82 7.33 -0.47
N LEU A 60 -6.96 7.34 0.86
CA LEU A 60 -7.72 6.35 1.61
C LEU A 60 -9.20 6.35 1.24
N GLU A 61 -9.82 7.52 1.09
CA GLU A 61 -11.22 7.62 0.68
C GLU A 61 -11.44 7.07 -0.74
N ARG A 62 -10.53 7.38 -1.68
CA ARG A 62 -10.58 6.83 -3.04
C ARG A 62 -10.35 5.33 -3.07
N LEU A 63 -9.46 4.82 -2.23
CA LEU A 63 -9.23 3.38 -2.10
C LEU A 63 -10.46 2.69 -1.48
N ALA A 64 -11.02 3.23 -0.41
CA ALA A 64 -12.24 2.73 0.24
C ALA A 64 -13.45 2.69 -0.69
N ALA A 65 -13.53 3.60 -1.66
CA ALA A 65 -14.58 3.61 -2.68
C ALA A 65 -14.38 2.53 -3.76
N LYS A 66 -13.15 2.04 -3.96
CA LYS A 66 -12.80 1.04 -4.97
C LYS A 66 -12.81 -0.38 -4.45
N ILE A 67 -12.29 -0.56 -3.24
CA ILE A 67 -12.18 -1.86 -2.59
C ILE A 67 -13.01 -1.89 -1.31
N GLY A 68 -13.45 -3.08 -0.90
CA GLY A 68 -14.13 -3.27 0.38
C GLY A 68 -13.18 -3.15 1.57
N MET A 69 -12.52 -1.99 1.74
CA MET A 69 -11.55 -1.76 2.80
C MET A 69 -12.25 -1.61 4.15
N GLU A 70 -12.00 -2.54 5.05
CA GLU A 70 -12.54 -2.55 6.40
C GLU A 70 -11.66 -1.74 7.37
N ARG A 71 -10.34 -1.77 7.17
CA ARG A 71 -9.39 -1.11 8.08
C ARG A 71 -8.09 -0.74 7.39
N TYR A 72 -7.54 0.41 7.77
CA TYR A 72 -6.20 0.87 7.40
C TYR A 72 -5.37 1.19 8.64
N LYS A 73 -4.13 0.69 8.70
CA LYS A 73 -3.17 1.02 9.76
C LYS A 73 -1.76 1.15 9.18
N ILE A 74 -1.01 2.16 9.60
CA ILE A 74 0.44 2.23 9.34
C ILE A 74 1.17 1.63 10.53
N VAL A 75 2.03 0.66 10.27
CA VAL A 75 3.00 0.13 11.23
C VAL A 75 4.29 0.94 11.07
N ARG A 76 4.79 1.47 12.18
CA ARG A 76 6.04 2.22 12.23
C ARG A 76 7.22 1.27 12.30
#